data_AF-A0A848LBP8-F1
#
_entry.id   AF-A0A848LBP8-F1
#
_cell.length_a   1.000
_cell.length_b   1.000
_cell.length_c   1.000
_cell.angle_alpha   90.00
_cell.angle_beta   90.00
_cell.angle_gamma   90.00
#
_symmetry.space_group_name_H-M   'P 1'
#
loop_
_entity.id
_entity.type
_entity.pdbx_description
1 polymer ?
#
loop_
_entity_poly.entity_id
_entity_poly.type
_entity_poly.pdbx_seq_one_letter_code
_entity_poly.pdbx_strand_id
1 'polypeptide(L)'
;MRVHRAAALLLALVTGCASGRVVRLESGRGPSVVFTPVSDESGPVVERDDFKKAVARLVREMRPPANPQQAARHLMGVDARGGAYFYNERTRQLTPLDGAALASDMPPADVDLTRTYLRWCERTGRKGDCLRLLVESPTVTGDGRYALAMAFAQGVVREEMLDAFRDMADPHAALSAVLWTMTFYLVLWSVPEPVSKGLAAVMTATAIVYLGVDTFWTLIAGFKRLVEEADRATTFDELREAGERYGKVMGRNAARAFALLVTVAVGHTAAGFASTVPTLPGSAQAAVLSGGRAGIRLSAVGEVGAVAVSGEAVTVVLAPNAVAMTVRAMGGAAAAPVDAEGHDHHIATNKWWKSTNNAGPWSPQFQTIFDKAGMTLDDPANIVHVKGHKGPHPKQYHEAVFQRLSDATEGCRTMQQCREALTAELGRLGKQIATPGTRLNKLVTGT
;
A
#
# COMPACT_ATOMS: atom_id res chain seq x y z
N MET A 1 -30.79 23.16 26.54
CA MET A 1 -31.02 22.74 25.13
C MET A 1 -29.96 23.22 24.11
N ARG A 2 -28.80 23.78 24.51
CA ARG A 2 -27.72 24.13 23.55
C ARG A 2 -26.50 23.20 23.57
N VAL A 3 -26.38 22.33 24.58
CA VAL A 3 -25.24 21.40 24.73
C VAL A 3 -25.46 20.08 23.97
N HIS A 4 -26.71 19.62 23.82
CA HIS A 4 -27.01 18.34 23.15
C HIS A 4 -26.97 18.40 21.61
N ARG A 5 -27.05 19.60 21.01
CA ARG A 5 -26.92 19.77 19.55
C ARG A 5 -25.46 19.75 19.08
N ALA A 6 -24.51 20.12 19.94
CA ALA A 6 -23.08 19.99 19.64
C ALA A 6 -22.61 18.53 19.67
N ALA A 7 -23.17 17.71 20.57
CA ALA A 7 -22.85 16.28 20.67
C ALA A 7 -23.39 15.46 19.48
N ALA A 8 -24.55 15.83 18.93
CA ALA A 8 -25.16 15.12 17.80
C ALA A 8 -24.47 15.40 16.45
N LEU A 9 -23.81 16.55 16.30
CA LEU A 9 -22.97 16.86 15.13
C LEU A 9 -21.58 16.22 15.20
N LEU A 10 -21.14 15.76 16.37
CA LEU A 10 -19.88 15.05 16.57
C LEU A 10 -19.99 13.53 16.39
N LEU A 11 -21.19 12.94 16.52
CA LEU A 11 -21.39 11.49 16.32
C LEU A 11 -21.65 11.07 14.86
N ALA A 12 -21.90 12.00 13.95
CA ALA A 12 -22.13 11.71 12.53
C ALA A 12 -20.85 11.48 11.71
N LEU A 13 -19.66 11.45 12.35
CA LEU A 13 -18.35 11.34 11.70
C LEU A 13 -17.63 9.99 11.92
N VAL A 14 -18.22 9.00 12.60
CA VAL A 14 -17.45 7.83 13.12
C VAL A 14 -17.93 6.45 12.63
N THR A 15 -18.65 6.33 11.52
CA THR A 15 -18.80 5.02 10.86
C THR A 15 -18.41 5.12 9.39
N GLY A 16 -17.09 5.27 9.16
CA GLY A 16 -16.49 5.16 7.84
C GLY A 16 -16.63 3.73 7.29
N CYS A 17 -17.05 3.63 6.04
CA CYS A 17 -16.99 2.40 5.24
C CYS A 17 -15.54 1.91 5.16
N ALA A 18 -15.26 0.67 5.56
CA ALA A 18 -13.99 0.03 5.24
C ALA A 18 -14.10 -0.62 3.86
N SER A 19 -13.82 0.14 2.80
CA SER A 19 -13.46 -0.43 1.51
C SER A 19 -12.05 -1.03 1.66
N GLY A 20 -11.93 -2.33 1.40
CA GLY A 20 -10.63 -3.03 1.51
C GLY A 20 -9.70 -2.57 0.40
N ARG A 21 -8.43 -2.33 0.71
CA ARG A 21 -7.40 -2.05 -0.29
C ARG A 21 -7.27 -3.22 -1.25
N VAL A 22 -7.09 -2.97 -2.54
CA VAL A 22 -7.00 -4.03 -3.57
C VAL A 22 -5.69 -3.94 -4.34
N VAL A 23 -5.18 -5.10 -4.78
CA VAL A 23 -4.03 -5.17 -5.70
C VAL A 23 -4.54 -5.65 -7.06
N ARG A 24 -4.36 -4.84 -8.09
CA ARG A 24 -4.72 -5.18 -9.48
C ARG A 24 -3.46 -5.60 -10.24
N LEU A 25 -3.45 -6.80 -10.80
CA LEU A 25 -2.37 -7.29 -11.65
C LEU A 25 -2.75 -7.14 -13.11
N GLU A 26 -1.90 -6.48 -13.90
CA GLU A 26 -2.11 -6.24 -15.32
C GLU A 26 -0.93 -6.77 -16.14
N SER A 27 -1.21 -7.38 -17.29
CA SER A 27 -0.20 -7.92 -18.22
C SER A 27 -0.08 -7.13 -19.52
N GLY A 28 -0.90 -6.09 -19.71
CA GLY A 28 -1.07 -5.38 -20.99
C GLY A 28 -1.74 -6.22 -22.10
N ARG A 29 -2.05 -7.50 -21.85
CA ARG A 29 -2.78 -8.40 -22.76
C ARG A 29 -3.72 -9.30 -21.95
N GLY A 30 -5.02 -9.12 -22.14
CA GLY A 30 -6.05 -9.86 -21.43
C GLY A 30 -6.56 -9.17 -20.16
N PRO A 31 -7.46 -9.82 -19.42
CA PRO A 31 -8.14 -9.21 -18.27
C PRO A 31 -7.21 -9.02 -17.07
N SER A 32 -7.42 -7.93 -16.31
CA SER A 32 -6.72 -7.69 -15.05
C SER A 32 -7.20 -8.64 -13.95
N VAL A 33 -6.28 -9.13 -13.11
CA VAL A 33 -6.61 -9.94 -11.94
C VAL A 33 -6.68 -9.04 -10.71
N VAL A 34 -7.79 -9.06 -9.97
CA VAL A 34 -7.94 -8.26 -8.75
C VAL A 34 -7.77 -9.15 -7.54
N PHE A 35 -6.89 -8.74 -6.64
CA PHE A 35 -6.56 -9.43 -5.42
C PHE A 35 -7.01 -8.60 -4.22
N THR A 36 -7.78 -9.23 -3.32
CA THR A 36 -8.12 -8.64 -2.03
C THR A 36 -7.19 -9.26 -0.98
N PRO A 37 -6.32 -8.46 -0.33
CA PRO A 37 -5.41 -8.91 0.70
C PRO A 37 -6.16 -9.54 1.87
N VAL A 38 -5.64 -10.65 2.38
CA VAL A 38 -6.08 -11.22 3.64
C VAL A 38 -5.39 -10.45 4.77
N SER A 39 -6.18 -9.82 5.63
CA SER A 39 -5.75 -8.81 6.60
C SER A 39 -5.04 -9.35 7.85
N ASP A 40 -4.87 -10.67 8.00
CA ASP A 40 -4.56 -11.29 9.30
C ASP A 40 -3.21 -12.04 9.39
N GLU A 41 -2.39 -12.05 8.34
CA GLU A 41 -1.05 -12.67 8.41
C GLU A 41 0.04 -11.62 8.61
N SER A 42 0.58 -11.52 9.84
CA SER A 42 1.71 -10.66 10.19
C SER A 42 2.92 -10.89 9.27
N GLY A 43 3.51 -9.80 8.77
CA GLY A 43 4.70 -9.77 7.88
C GLY A 43 5.86 -10.67 8.35
N PRO A 44 6.75 -11.15 7.47
CA PRO A 44 8.05 -11.68 7.89
C PRO A 44 8.68 -10.76 8.92
N VAL A 45 9.14 -11.37 10.01
CA VAL A 45 9.87 -10.65 11.05
C VAL A 45 11.34 -10.60 10.64
N VAL A 46 11.86 -9.39 10.49
CA VAL A 46 13.28 -9.17 10.25
C VAL A 46 13.95 -8.97 11.60
N GLU A 47 14.49 -10.07 12.12
CA GLU A 47 15.21 -10.09 13.39
C GLU A 47 16.46 -9.19 13.33
N ARG A 48 16.82 -8.62 14.48
CA ARG A 48 17.91 -7.62 14.56
C ARG A 48 19.24 -8.16 14.05
N ASP A 49 19.61 -9.36 14.47
CA ASP A 49 20.92 -9.94 14.13
C ASP A 49 20.99 -10.35 12.67
N ASP A 50 19.89 -10.86 12.12
CA ASP A 50 19.79 -11.22 10.71
C ASP A 50 19.80 -9.97 9.82
N PHE A 51 19.08 -8.92 10.23
CA PHE A 51 19.15 -7.60 9.60
C PHE A 51 20.59 -7.10 9.52
N LYS A 52 21.29 -7.02 10.66
CA LYS A 52 22.67 -6.52 10.74
C LYS A 52 23.63 -7.33 9.86
N LYS A 53 23.55 -8.66 9.92
CA LYS A 53 24.38 -9.55 9.08
C LYS A 53 24.11 -9.32 7.60
N ALA A 54 22.85 -9.20 7.21
CA ALA A 54 22.45 -9.00 5.82
C ALA A 54 22.92 -7.64 5.30
N VAL A 55 22.68 -6.53 6.01
CA VAL A 55 23.12 -5.20 5.55
C VAL A 55 24.64 -5.07 5.55
N ALA A 56 25.36 -5.67 6.51
CA ALA A 56 26.83 -5.74 6.50
C ALA A 56 27.40 -6.54 5.31
N ARG A 57 26.65 -7.50 4.77
CA ARG A 57 27.03 -8.19 3.54
C ARG A 57 26.75 -7.31 2.31
N LEU A 58 25.54 -6.78 2.20
CA LEU A 58 25.10 -5.98 1.05
C LEU A 58 25.98 -4.73 0.84
N VAL A 59 26.37 -4.09 1.93
CA VAL A 59 27.16 -2.85 1.89
C VAL A 59 28.61 -3.06 1.47
N ARG A 60 29.16 -4.29 1.54
CA ARG A 60 30.53 -4.57 1.10
C ARG A 60 30.72 -4.41 -0.42
N GLU A 61 29.66 -4.60 -1.19
CA GLU A 61 29.65 -4.42 -2.64
C GLU A 61 29.21 -2.99 -3.03
N MET A 62 28.73 -2.21 -2.06
CA MET A 62 28.25 -0.85 -2.27
C MET A 62 29.42 0.12 -2.50
N ARG A 63 29.25 1.01 -3.47
CA ARG A 63 30.10 2.19 -3.65
C ARG A 63 29.29 3.43 -3.29
N PRO A 64 29.41 3.98 -2.07
CA PRO A 64 28.64 5.16 -1.68
C PRO A 64 28.91 6.34 -2.62
N PRO A 65 27.88 6.94 -3.23
CA PRO A 65 28.05 8.09 -4.11
C PRO A 65 28.53 9.32 -3.33
N ALA A 66 29.30 10.18 -4.00
CA ALA A 66 29.74 11.45 -3.42
C ALA A 66 28.53 12.37 -3.10
N ASN A 67 27.56 12.42 -4.02
CA ASN A 67 26.28 13.10 -3.84
C ASN A 67 25.14 12.06 -3.73
N PRO A 68 24.79 11.60 -2.51
CA PRO A 68 23.73 10.59 -2.32
C PRO A 68 22.33 11.11 -2.66
N GLN A 69 22.08 12.41 -2.51
CA GLN A 69 20.81 13.04 -2.85
C GLN A 69 20.53 12.91 -4.37
N GLN A 70 21.47 13.38 -5.20
CA GLN A 70 21.36 13.25 -6.66
C GLN A 70 21.30 11.79 -7.12
N ALA A 71 22.15 10.93 -6.54
CA ALA A 71 22.18 9.51 -6.90
C ALA A 71 20.84 8.83 -6.59
N ALA A 72 20.23 9.12 -5.44
CA ALA A 72 18.94 8.59 -5.05
C ALA A 72 17.79 9.08 -5.95
N ARG A 73 17.78 10.37 -6.33
CA ARG A 73 16.81 10.92 -7.30
C ARG A 73 16.85 10.17 -8.62
N HIS A 74 18.05 10.03 -9.19
CA HIS A 74 18.25 9.31 -10.45
C HIS A 74 17.83 7.85 -10.33
N LEU A 75 18.21 7.19 -9.23
CA LEU A 75 17.88 5.78 -8.98
C LEU A 75 16.37 5.53 -8.90
N MET A 76 15.62 6.47 -8.32
CA MET A 76 14.16 6.38 -8.15
C MET A 76 13.35 6.98 -9.30
N GLY A 77 14.02 7.63 -10.27
CA GLY A 77 13.35 8.34 -11.36
C GLY A 77 12.49 9.50 -10.86
N VAL A 78 12.95 10.21 -9.82
CA VAL A 78 12.27 11.37 -9.24
C VAL A 78 12.95 12.64 -9.72
N ASP A 79 12.20 13.51 -10.39
CA ASP A 79 12.69 14.81 -10.84
C ASP A 79 13.00 15.74 -9.66
N ALA A 80 13.88 16.73 -9.90
CA ALA A 80 14.14 17.77 -8.92
C ALA A 80 12.85 18.57 -8.67
N ARG A 81 12.40 18.63 -7.41
CA ARG A 81 11.16 19.33 -7.00
C ARG A 81 11.33 20.83 -6.79
N GLY A 82 12.55 21.34 -6.97
CA GLY A 82 12.88 22.75 -6.82
C GLY A 82 14.31 23.02 -7.25
N GLY A 83 14.62 24.28 -7.49
CA GLY A 83 15.93 24.77 -7.91
C GLY A 83 16.00 26.28 -7.76
N ALA A 84 17.20 26.83 -7.75
CA ALA A 84 17.37 28.27 -7.89
C ALA A 84 17.11 28.65 -9.35
N TYR A 85 16.36 29.73 -9.57
CA TYR A 85 16.10 30.26 -10.91
C TYR A 85 16.46 31.73 -10.93
N PHE A 86 17.18 32.14 -11.96
CA PHE A 86 17.34 33.55 -12.28
C PHE A 86 16.07 34.02 -13.00
N TYR A 87 15.37 34.99 -12.41
CA TYR A 87 14.26 35.66 -13.05
C TYR A 87 14.74 36.94 -13.73
N ASN A 88 14.70 36.96 -15.07
CA ASN A 88 14.99 38.15 -15.84
C ASN A 88 13.73 39.02 -15.94
N GLU A 89 13.69 40.15 -15.23
CA GLU A 89 12.52 41.04 -15.20
C GLU A 89 12.14 41.61 -16.58
N ARG A 90 13.13 41.84 -17.46
CA ARG A 90 12.89 42.42 -18.80
C ARG A 90 12.30 41.41 -19.78
N THR A 91 12.83 40.20 -19.82
CA THR A 91 12.37 39.15 -20.74
C THR A 91 11.27 38.28 -20.12
N ARG A 92 10.99 38.45 -18.81
CA ARG A 92 10.13 37.58 -18.00
C ARG A 92 10.51 36.10 -18.10
N GLN A 93 11.79 35.82 -18.32
CA GLN A 93 12.30 34.47 -18.49
C GLN A 93 12.88 33.95 -17.16
N LEU A 94 12.56 32.70 -16.84
CA LEU A 94 13.20 31.94 -15.77
C LEU A 94 14.32 31.09 -16.37
N THR A 95 15.55 31.29 -15.90
CA THR A 95 16.70 30.46 -16.27
C THR A 95 17.14 29.68 -15.04
N PRO A 96 17.24 28.33 -15.10
CA PRO A 96 17.77 27.55 -13.98
C PRO A 96 19.18 28.03 -13.63
N LEU A 97 19.46 28.20 -12.34
CA LEU A 97 20.80 28.46 -11.83
C LEU A 97 21.38 27.12 -11.37
N ASP A 98 22.50 26.74 -11.96
CA ASP A 98 23.30 25.61 -11.48
C ASP A 98 24.13 26.07 -10.28
N GLY A 99 23.74 25.67 -9.08
CA GLY A 99 24.49 25.92 -7.85
C GLY A 99 23.72 26.67 -6.76
N ALA A 100 24.33 26.66 -5.56
CA ALA A 100 23.78 27.16 -4.31
C ALA A 100 23.16 28.56 -4.43
N ALA A 101 22.00 28.74 -3.78
CA ALA A 101 21.43 30.06 -3.54
C ALA A 101 22.50 30.99 -2.94
N LEU A 102 22.53 32.25 -3.38
CA LEU A 102 23.46 33.25 -2.86
C LEU A 102 23.31 33.32 -1.33
N ALA A 103 24.44 33.41 -0.62
CA ALA A 103 24.45 33.39 0.85
C ALA A 103 23.60 34.52 1.49
N SER A 104 23.29 35.59 0.74
CA SER A 104 22.43 36.70 1.15
C SER A 104 20.93 36.37 1.17
N ASP A 105 20.50 35.31 0.50
CA ASP A 105 19.07 34.98 0.29
C ASP A 105 18.59 33.80 1.16
N MET A 106 19.43 33.35 2.10
CA MET A 106 19.11 32.20 2.96
C MET A 106 18.16 32.60 4.09
N PRO A 107 17.00 31.96 4.25
CA PRO A 107 16.09 32.22 5.36
C PRO A 107 16.80 32.02 6.71
N PRO A 108 16.65 32.93 7.70
CA PRO A 108 17.28 32.78 9.02
C PRO A 108 16.96 31.45 9.70
N ALA A 109 15.73 30.96 9.52
CA ALA A 109 15.29 29.66 10.02
C ALA A 109 16.12 28.49 9.45
N ASP A 110 16.44 28.51 8.15
CA ASP A 110 17.24 27.47 7.50
C ASP A 110 18.68 27.48 8.01
N VAL A 111 19.23 28.67 8.27
CA VAL A 111 20.58 28.82 8.86
C VAL A 111 20.63 28.25 10.28
N ASP A 112 19.65 28.59 11.12
CA ASP A 112 19.58 28.12 12.51
C ASP A 112 19.32 26.61 12.61
N LEU A 113 18.47 26.09 11.73
CA LEU A 113 18.21 24.66 11.58
C LEU A 113 19.50 23.94 11.16
N THR A 114 20.23 24.48 10.18
CA THR A 114 21.51 23.93 9.71
C THR A 114 22.56 23.91 10.82
N ARG A 115 22.69 24.99 11.60
CA ARG A 115 23.60 25.05 12.75
C ARG A 115 23.27 23.97 13.79
N THR A 116 21.99 23.76 14.05
CA THR A 116 21.52 22.76 15.02
C THR A 116 21.71 21.34 14.51
N TYR A 117 21.50 21.11 13.21
CA TYR A 117 21.83 19.86 12.53
C TYR A 117 23.31 19.50 12.65
N LEU A 118 24.24 20.43 12.37
CA LEU A 118 25.68 20.17 12.48
C LEU A 118 26.10 19.84 13.91
N ARG A 119 25.55 20.55 14.92
CA ARG A 119 25.75 20.22 16.34
C ARG A 119 25.17 18.87 16.74
N TRP A 120 24.10 18.42 16.08
CA TRP A 120 23.55 17.09 16.28
C TRP A 120 24.48 16.02 15.70
N CYS A 121 24.99 16.22 14.48
CA CYS A 121 25.98 15.34 13.87
C CYS A 121 27.20 15.13 14.78
N GLU A 122 27.77 16.22 15.31
CA GLU A 122 28.92 16.18 16.22
C GLU A 122 28.66 15.31 17.45
N ARG A 123 27.47 15.43 18.07
CA ARG A 123 27.08 14.61 19.22
C ARG A 123 26.85 13.14 18.87
N THR A 124 26.48 12.85 17.63
CA THR A 124 26.27 11.48 17.14
C THR A 124 27.53 10.81 16.57
N GLY A 125 28.70 11.42 16.78
CA GLY A 125 30.00 10.79 16.51
C GLY A 125 30.68 11.19 15.21
N ARG A 126 30.16 12.17 14.46
CA ARG A 126 30.80 12.70 13.24
C ARG A 126 30.75 14.21 13.18
N LYS A 127 31.90 14.85 13.00
CA LYS A 127 31.96 16.29 12.72
C LYS A 127 31.47 16.59 11.31
N GLY A 128 30.80 17.73 11.16
CA GLY A 128 30.32 18.21 9.85
C GLY A 128 29.01 17.55 9.40
N ASP A 129 28.82 17.49 8.08
CA ASP A 129 27.58 17.04 7.43
C ASP A 129 27.46 15.51 7.41
N CYS A 130 26.97 14.94 8.51
CA CYS A 130 26.95 13.49 8.72
C CYS A 130 25.91 12.71 7.91
N LEU A 131 24.87 13.38 7.38
CA LEU A 131 23.85 12.81 6.49
C LEU A 131 23.96 13.32 5.04
N ARG A 132 25.01 14.10 4.74
CA ARG A 132 25.25 14.69 3.41
C ARG A 132 24.07 15.54 2.92
N LEU A 133 23.47 16.35 3.81
CA LEU A 133 22.34 17.24 3.50
C LEU A 133 22.76 18.54 2.83
N LEU A 134 24.05 18.87 2.90
CA LEU A 134 24.60 20.16 2.50
C LEU A 134 25.45 20.08 1.22
N VAL A 135 25.37 18.96 0.50
CA VAL A 135 26.14 18.74 -0.75
C VAL A 135 25.62 19.63 -1.88
N GLU A 136 24.31 19.75 -2.03
CA GLU A 136 23.68 20.56 -3.07
C GLU A 136 23.30 21.98 -2.60
N SER A 137 23.18 22.18 -1.29
CA SER A 137 22.74 23.44 -0.68
C SER A 137 23.56 23.77 0.57
N PRO A 138 23.90 25.04 0.82
CA PRO A 138 24.62 25.45 2.04
C PRO A 138 23.76 25.34 3.31
N THR A 139 22.45 25.15 3.16
CA THR A 139 21.50 25.00 4.27
C THR A 139 20.60 23.77 4.09
N VAL A 140 20.09 23.24 5.20
CA VAL A 140 19.08 22.19 5.22
C VAL A 140 17.73 22.77 4.78
N THR A 141 17.42 22.57 3.51
CA THR A 141 16.20 23.07 2.86
C THR A 141 15.63 22.02 1.91
N GLY A 142 14.39 22.23 1.44
CA GLY A 142 13.69 21.34 0.51
C GLY A 142 13.79 19.87 0.90
N ASP A 143 14.35 19.04 0.00
CA ASP A 143 14.50 17.59 0.24
C ASP A 143 15.37 17.25 1.46
N GLY A 144 16.30 18.12 1.85
CA GLY A 144 17.14 17.92 3.04
C GLY A 144 16.34 17.88 4.34
N ARG A 145 15.20 18.59 4.40
CA ARG A 145 14.29 18.54 5.55
C ARG A 145 13.62 17.17 5.69
N TYR A 146 13.20 16.57 4.56
CA TYR A 146 12.61 15.23 4.58
C TYR A 146 13.65 14.16 4.95
N ALA A 147 14.86 14.25 4.40
CA ALA A 147 15.93 13.32 4.74
C ALA A 147 16.32 13.40 6.22
N LEU A 148 16.34 14.61 6.80
CA LEU A 148 16.57 14.80 8.23
C LEU A 148 15.43 14.22 9.09
N ALA A 149 14.17 14.50 8.75
CA ALA A 149 13.02 13.90 9.42
C ALA A 149 13.01 12.37 9.31
N MET A 150 13.37 11.82 8.14
CA MET A 150 13.53 10.39 7.93
C MET A 150 14.65 9.78 8.78
N ALA A 151 15.76 10.50 8.97
CA ALA A 151 16.83 10.06 9.86
C ALA A 151 16.33 9.89 11.30
N PHE A 152 15.42 10.76 11.77
CA PHE A 152 14.78 10.61 13.08
C PHE A 152 13.75 9.48 13.11
N ALA A 153 12.99 9.29 12.02
CA ALA A 153 12.07 8.16 11.90
C ALA A 153 12.78 6.79 11.98
N GLN A 154 14.05 6.73 11.57
CA GLN A 154 14.86 5.50 11.58
C GLN A 154 15.61 5.22 12.89
N GLY A 155 15.48 6.05 13.93
CA GLY A 155 16.18 5.96 15.25
C GLY A 155 17.06 4.72 15.47
N VAL A 156 16.49 3.67 16.06
CA VAL A 156 17.21 2.41 16.40
C VAL A 156 17.77 1.68 15.18
N VAL A 157 17.05 1.66 14.05
CA VAL A 157 17.51 0.99 12.82
C VAL A 157 18.72 1.70 12.23
N ARG A 158 18.81 3.04 12.37
CA ARG A 158 19.98 3.82 11.97
C ARG A 158 21.22 3.43 12.78
N GLU A 159 21.07 3.24 14.08
CA GLU A 159 22.16 2.78 14.95
C GLU A 159 22.56 1.34 14.61
N GLU A 160 21.60 0.46 14.33
CA GLU A 160 21.85 -0.91 13.86
C GLU A 160 22.62 -0.93 12.54
N MET A 161 22.28 -0.04 11.60
CA MET A 161 23.01 0.12 10.33
C MET A 161 24.42 0.64 10.55
N LEU A 162 24.60 1.70 11.35
CA LEU A 162 25.94 2.24 11.64
C LEU A 162 26.86 1.20 12.29
N ASP A 163 26.34 0.41 13.22
CA ASP A 163 27.10 -0.70 13.83
C ASP A 163 27.42 -1.79 12.79
N ALA A 164 26.49 -2.12 11.90
CA ALA A 164 26.74 -3.05 10.79
C ALA A 164 27.76 -2.53 9.76
N PHE A 165 27.87 -1.20 9.60
CA PHE A 165 28.74 -0.54 8.63
C PHE A 165 30.11 -0.17 9.20
N ARG A 166 30.40 -0.50 10.46
CA ARG A 166 31.61 -0.07 11.18
C ARG A 166 32.94 -0.42 10.50
N ASP A 167 32.97 -1.48 9.69
CA ASP A 167 34.17 -1.95 8.99
C ASP A 167 34.37 -1.25 7.63
N MET A 168 33.51 -0.30 7.25
CA MET A 168 33.64 0.50 6.03
C MET A 168 34.61 1.67 6.21
N ALA A 169 35.22 2.10 5.10
CA ALA A 169 36.05 3.31 5.07
C ALA A 169 35.28 4.59 5.46
N ASP A 170 34.02 4.70 5.04
CA ASP A 170 33.12 5.78 5.47
C ASP A 170 31.70 5.21 5.75
N PRO A 171 31.41 4.80 7.02
CA PRO A 171 30.11 4.25 7.40
C PRO A 171 28.95 5.23 7.21
N HIS A 172 29.19 6.54 7.39
CA HIS A 172 28.13 7.53 7.21
C HIS A 172 27.85 7.83 5.75
N ALA A 173 28.82 7.65 4.84
CA ALA A 173 28.54 7.74 3.41
C ALA A 173 27.58 6.64 2.97
N ALA A 174 27.79 5.41 3.43
CA ALA A 174 26.86 4.30 3.18
C ALA A 174 25.49 4.54 3.81
N LEU A 175 25.47 4.99 5.08
CA LEU A 175 24.22 5.36 5.74
C LEU A 175 23.47 6.46 4.98
N SER A 176 24.17 7.50 4.53
CA SER A 176 23.58 8.60 3.77
C SER A 176 23.01 8.10 2.45
N ALA A 177 23.71 7.21 1.75
CA ALA A 177 23.20 6.61 0.51
C ALA A 177 21.89 5.85 0.75
N VAL A 178 21.85 5.00 1.78
CA VAL A 178 20.62 4.26 2.17
C VAL A 178 19.51 5.23 2.58
N LEU A 179 19.80 6.22 3.42
CA LEU A 179 18.83 7.20 3.90
C LEU A 179 18.21 8.01 2.74
N TRP A 180 19.04 8.51 1.84
CA TRP A 180 18.58 9.30 0.70
C TRP A 180 17.76 8.46 -0.28
N THR A 181 18.20 7.23 -0.58
CA THR A 181 17.43 6.30 -1.43
C THR A 181 16.09 5.93 -0.79
N MET A 182 16.06 5.72 0.52
CA MET A 182 14.82 5.48 1.27
C MET A 182 13.89 6.71 1.21
N THR A 183 14.44 7.90 1.39
CA THR A 183 13.69 9.16 1.34
C THR A 183 13.09 9.37 -0.04
N PHE A 184 13.88 9.25 -1.12
CA PHE A 184 13.36 9.48 -2.47
C PHE A 184 12.42 8.40 -2.97
N TYR A 185 12.58 7.15 -2.54
CA TYR A 185 11.55 6.15 -2.79
C TYR A 185 10.21 6.57 -2.19
N LEU A 186 10.19 7.08 -0.96
CA LEU A 186 8.93 7.48 -0.33
C LEU A 186 8.38 8.77 -0.94
N VAL A 187 9.25 9.70 -1.34
CA VAL A 187 8.88 10.91 -2.09
C VAL A 187 8.15 10.59 -3.39
N LEU A 188 8.56 9.53 -4.10
CA LEU A 188 7.85 9.07 -5.29
C LEU A 188 6.35 8.86 -5.04
N TRP A 189 5.97 8.44 -3.83
CA TRP A 189 4.57 8.18 -3.47
C TRP A 189 3.82 9.41 -2.97
N SER A 190 4.51 10.53 -2.76
CA SER A 190 3.91 11.79 -2.27
C SER A 190 3.26 12.62 -3.38
N VAL A 191 3.54 12.32 -4.66
CA VAL A 191 2.89 13.02 -5.79
C VAL A 191 1.46 12.49 -6.02
N PRO A 192 0.55 13.29 -6.63
CA PRO A 192 -0.74 12.80 -7.09
C PRO A 192 -0.58 11.68 -8.12
N GLU A 193 -1.39 10.62 -8.01
CA GLU A 193 -1.40 9.46 -8.93
C GLU A 193 0.00 8.90 -9.24
N PRO A 194 0.77 8.50 -8.21
CA PRO A 194 2.17 8.14 -8.37
C PRO A 194 2.32 6.85 -9.18
N VAL A 195 3.29 6.85 -10.09
CA VAL A 195 3.69 5.68 -10.88
C VAL A 195 5.19 5.44 -10.70
N SER A 196 5.53 4.26 -10.21
CA SER A 196 6.90 3.75 -10.15
C SER A 196 7.20 2.89 -11.38
N LYS A 197 8.46 2.93 -11.82
CA LYS A 197 8.96 2.15 -12.97
C LYS A 197 10.33 1.56 -12.64
N GLY A 198 10.75 0.55 -13.40
CA GLY A 198 12.09 -0.04 -13.28
C GLY A 198 12.38 -0.53 -11.86
N LEU A 199 13.50 -0.10 -11.28
CA LEU A 199 13.91 -0.53 -9.94
C LEU A 199 12.89 -0.15 -8.86
N ALA A 200 12.32 1.06 -8.91
CA ALA A 200 11.32 1.50 -7.94
C ALA A 200 10.07 0.60 -7.97
N ALA A 201 9.66 0.13 -9.16
CA ALA A 201 8.52 -0.78 -9.30
C ALA A 201 8.79 -2.17 -8.71
N VAL A 202 9.96 -2.76 -9.00
CA VAL A 202 10.38 -4.05 -8.42
C VAL A 202 10.52 -3.97 -6.90
N MET A 203 11.12 -2.88 -6.41
CA MET A 203 11.25 -2.61 -4.97
C MET A 203 9.87 -2.46 -4.31
N THR A 204 8.92 -1.82 -4.98
CA THR A 204 7.55 -1.66 -4.50
C THR A 204 6.80 -2.97 -4.39
N ALA A 205 6.83 -3.79 -5.44
CA ALA A 205 6.21 -5.11 -5.40
C ALA A 205 6.83 -5.98 -4.29
N THR A 206 8.15 -5.93 -4.13
CA THR A 206 8.85 -6.62 -3.04
C THR A 206 8.43 -6.10 -1.67
N ALA A 207 8.34 -4.78 -1.49
CA ALA A 207 7.89 -4.17 -0.24
C ALA A 207 6.46 -4.60 0.11
N ILE A 208 5.55 -4.68 -0.87
CA ILE A 208 4.17 -5.16 -0.64
C ILE A 208 4.17 -6.64 -0.24
N VAL A 209 5.00 -7.49 -0.85
CA VAL A 209 5.12 -8.91 -0.49
C VAL A 209 5.69 -9.09 0.92
N TYR A 210 6.68 -8.27 1.29
CA TYR A 210 7.34 -8.29 2.60
C TYR A 210 6.50 -7.68 3.73
N LEU A 211 5.76 -6.60 3.46
CA LEU A 211 5.11 -5.82 4.50
C LEU A 211 3.59 -6.06 4.56
N GLY A 212 3.01 -6.55 3.46
CA GLY A 212 1.58 -6.46 3.20
C GLY A 212 1.19 -5.10 2.64
N VAL A 213 0.12 -5.07 1.84
CA VAL A 213 -0.35 -3.81 1.22
C VAL A 213 -0.87 -2.81 2.26
N ASP A 214 -1.42 -3.29 3.38
CA ASP A 214 -1.94 -2.41 4.42
C ASP A 214 -0.85 -1.63 5.13
N THR A 215 0.24 -2.32 5.48
CA THR A 215 1.44 -1.70 6.03
C THR A 215 2.02 -0.74 5.01
N PHE A 216 2.18 -1.16 3.75
CA PHE A 216 2.71 -0.31 2.68
C PHE A 216 1.92 1.00 2.54
N TRP A 217 0.59 0.92 2.54
CA TRP A 217 -0.25 2.11 2.48
C TRP A 217 -0.12 2.99 3.73
N THR A 218 -0.09 2.39 4.91
CA THR A 218 0.06 3.10 6.18
C THR A 218 1.38 3.89 6.21
N LEU A 219 2.45 3.31 5.64
CA LEU A 219 3.73 3.99 5.47
C LEU A 219 3.63 5.17 4.48
N ILE A 220 3.03 4.99 3.31
CA ILE A 220 2.87 6.08 2.34
C ILE A 220 2.06 7.23 2.92
N ALA A 221 0.91 6.93 3.55
CA ALA A 221 0.05 7.93 4.16
C ALA A 221 0.78 8.67 5.29
N GLY A 222 1.52 7.95 6.13
CA GLY A 222 2.36 8.54 7.16
C GLY A 222 3.46 9.43 6.60
N PHE A 223 4.09 9.03 5.49
CA PHE A 223 5.15 9.80 4.86
C PHE A 223 4.62 11.07 4.19
N LYS A 224 3.46 11.04 3.54
CA LYS A 224 2.80 12.24 3.01
C LYS A 224 2.60 13.29 4.10
N ARG A 225 2.13 12.85 5.27
CA ARG A 225 2.01 13.71 6.44
C ARG A 225 3.36 14.24 6.93
N LEU A 226 4.40 13.40 6.96
CA LEU A 226 5.76 13.85 7.31
C LEU A 226 6.26 14.93 6.35
N VAL A 227 6.01 14.79 5.04
CA VAL A 227 6.38 15.81 4.03
C VAL A 227 5.68 17.13 4.33
N GLU A 228 4.37 17.11 4.56
CA GLU A 228 3.60 18.32 4.89
C GLU A 228 4.05 18.99 6.21
N GLU A 229 4.42 18.21 7.22
CA GLU A 229 4.94 18.71 8.49
C GLU A 229 6.35 19.29 8.31
N ALA A 230 7.21 18.63 7.53
CA ALA A 230 8.58 19.07 7.26
C ALA A 230 8.65 20.32 6.37
N ASP A 231 7.70 20.51 5.44
CA ASP A 231 7.59 21.72 4.63
C ASP A 231 7.30 22.95 5.48
N ARG A 232 6.46 22.79 6.51
CA ARG A 232 6.06 23.87 7.42
C ARG A 232 7.04 24.08 8.57
N ALA A 233 7.91 23.10 8.86
CA ALA A 233 8.86 23.19 9.94
C ALA A 233 9.87 24.34 9.71
N THR A 234 10.08 25.12 10.75
CA THR A 234 11.07 26.21 10.80
C THR A 234 12.20 25.89 11.77
N THR A 235 12.07 24.84 12.57
CA THR A 235 13.04 24.45 13.59
C THR A 235 13.47 23.00 13.47
N PHE A 236 14.63 22.70 14.03
CA PHE A 236 15.17 21.33 14.12
C PHE A 236 14.26 20.41 14.95
N ASP A 237 13.69 20.93 16.04
CA ASP A 237 12.83 20.14 16.93
C ASP A 237 11.50 19.76 16.26
N GLU A 238 10.90 20.65 15.46
CA GLU A 238 9.71 20.31 14.68
C GLU A 238 9.99 19.18 13.69
N LEU A 239 11.13 19.19 12.99
CA LEU A 239 11.54 18.09 12.10
C LEU A 239 11.80 16.80 12.87
N ARG A 240 12.41 16.89 14.04
CA ARG A 240 12.64 15.74 14.93
C ARG A 240 11.33 15.12 15.36
N GLU A 241 10.38 15.92 15.83
CA GLU A 241 9.08 15.45 16.25
C GLU A 241 8.27 14.83 15.10
N ALA A 242 8.29 15.44 13.91
CA ALA A 242 7.66 14.89 12.72
C ALA A 242 8.26 13.52 12.34
N GLY A 243 9.58 13.42 12.36
CA GLY A 243 10.30 12.18 12.14
C GLY A 243 9.98 11.11 13.18
N GLU A 244 10.00 11.44 14.47
CA GLU A 244 9.65 10.52 15.56
C GLU A 244 8.20 10.02 15.47
N ARG A 245 7.25 10.89 15.10
CA ARG A 245 5.86 10.50 14.81
C ARG A 245 5.79 9.49 13.67
N TYR A 246 6.48 9.75 12.57
CA TYR A 246 6.52 8.81 11.44
C TYR A 246 7.23 7.49 11.79
N GLY A 247 8.29 7.53 12.60
CA GLY A 247 8.96 6.33 13.12
C GLY A 247 8.02 5.41 13.92
N LYS A 248 7.06 5.98 14.67
CA LYS A 248 6.02 5.21 15.36
C LYS A 248 5.05 4.53 14.37
N VAL A 249 4.70 5.21 13.27
CA VAL A 249 3.87 4.63 12.19
C VAL A 249 4.62 3.48 11.51
N MET A 250 5.91 3.66 11.26
CA MET A 250 6.72 2.64 10.58
C MET A 250 6.94 1.41 11.46
N GLY A 251 7.25 1.60 12.73
CA GLY A 251 7.62 0.50 13.62
C GLY A 251 8.95 -0.16 13.25
N ARG A 252 9.51 -0.94 14.17
CA ARG A 252 10.86 -1.51 13.99
C ARG A 252 10.94 -2.53 12.85
N ASN A 253 9.93 -3.38 12.70
CA ASN A 253 9.96 -4.45 11.70
C ASN A 253 9.92 -3.88 10.27
N ALA A 254 8.98 -2.97 9.99
CA ALA A 254 8.90 -2.35 8.67
C ALA A 254 10.13 -1.48 8.39
N ALA A 255 10.66 -0.77 9.40
CA ALA A 255 11.90 0.00 9.24
C ALA A 255 13.09 -0.87 8.82
N ARG A 256 13.30 -2.03 9.48
CA ARG A 256 14.37 -2.97 9.10
C ARG A 256 14.16 -3.57 7.72
N ALA A 257 12.95 -4.04 7.42
CA ALA A 257 12.62 -4.57 6.10
C ALA A 257 12.85 -3.51 5.02
N PHE A 258 12.42 -2.28 5.25
CA PHE A 258 12.60 -1.19 4.30
C PHE A 258 14.07 -0.81 4.11
N ALA A 259 14.83 -0.64 5.20
CA ALA A 259 16.25 -0.37 5.16
C ALA A 259 17.03 -1.48 4.44
N LEU A 260 16.62 -2.75 4.61
CA LEU A 260 17.20 -3.89 3.90
C LEU A 260 16.97 -3.79 2.40
N LEU A 261 15.71 -3.59 1.97
CA LEU A 261 15.37 -3.44 0.55
C LEU A 261 16.11 -2.26 -0.08
N VAL A 262 16.15 -1.12 0.61
CA VAL A 262 16.86 0.07 0.12
C VAL A 262 18.36 -0.17 0.02
N THR A 263 18.96 -0.88 0.98
CA THR A 263 20.40 -1.22 0.93
C THR A 263 20.72 -2.05 -0.31
N VAL A 264 19.85 -2.98 -0.71
CA VAL A 264 19.98 -3.70 -1.99
C VAL A 264 19.90 -2.72 -3.16
N ALA A 265 18.90 -1.82 -3.16
CA ALA A 265 18.65 -0.88 -4.26
C ALA A 265 19.86 0.04 -4.56
N VAL A 266 20.58 0.53 -3.54
CA VAL A 266 21.70 1.48 -3.68
C VAL A 266 22.84 0.96 -4.59
N GLY A 267 22.94 -0.35 -4.82
CA GLY A 267 24.00 -0.95 -5.66
C GLY A 267 23.52 -1.76 -6.87
N HIS A 268 22.21 -1.82 -7.14
CA HIS A 268 21.66 -2.79 -8.09
C HIS A 268 20.71 -2.18 -9.11
N THR A 269 20.67 -2.79 -10.29
CA THR A 269 19.58 -2.60 -11.26
C THR A 269 18.32 -3.33 -10.79
N ALA A 270 17.19 -3.14 -11.48
CA ALA A 270 15.95 -3.88 -11.20
C ALA A 270 16.16 -5.42 -11.22
N ALA A 271 16.91 -5.92 -12.20
CA ALA A 271 17.25 -7.34 -12.31
C ALA A 271 18.18 -7.81 -11.19
N GLY A 272 19.23 -7.04 -10.88
CA GLY A 272 20.15 -7.34 -9.78
C GLY A 272 19.45 -7.34 -8.42
N PHE A 273 18.52 -6.40 -8.22
CA PHE A 273 17.68 -6.35 -7.03
C PHE A 273 16.84 -7.63 -6.92
N ALA A 274 16.12 -7.99 -7.99
CA ALA A 274 15.27 -9.19 -8.01
C ALA A 274 16.06 -10.48 -7.75
N SER A 275 17.29 -10.60 -8.25
CA SER A 275 18.15 -11.75 -7.98
C SER A 275 18.66 -11.82 -6.53
N THR A 276 18.79 -10.67 -5.87
CA THR A 276 19.26 -10.59 -4.48
C THR A 276 18.13 -10.85 -3.48
N VAL A 277 16.88 -10.52 -3.83
CA VAL A 277 15.71 -10.66 -2.97
C VAL A 277 15.62 -12.03 -2.29
N PRO A 278 15.75 -13.19 -2.96
CA PRO A 278 15.63 -14.50 -2.31
C PRO A 278 16.66 -14.78 -1.20
N THR A 279 17.77 -14.05 -1.17
CA THR A 279 18.85 -14.22 -0.18
C THR A 279 18.62 -13.42 1.10
N LEU A 280 17.61 -12.56 1.12
CA LEU A 280 17.33 -11.66 2.22
C LEU A 280 16.65 -12.38 3.39
N PRO A 281 16.94 -12.00 4.65
CA PRO A 281 16.18 -12.48 5.80
C PRO A 281 14.68 -12.19 5.64
N GLY A 282 13.85 -13.17 5.97
CA GLY A 282 12.40 -13.10 5.79
C GLY A 282 11.89 -13.52 4.40
N SER A 283 12.76 -13.73 3.39
CA SER A 283 12.34 -14.07 2.01
C SER A 283 11.50 -15.33 1.91
N ALA A 284 11.89 -16.39 2.63
CA ALA A 284 11.16 -17.66 2.59
C ALA A 284 9.73 -17.49 3.13
N GLN A 285 9.59 -16.80 4.26
CA GLN A 285 8.29 -16.46 4.85
C GLN A 285 7.48 -15.55 3.91
N ALA A 286 8.11 -14.50 3.37
CA ALA A 286 7.50 -13.59 2.41
C ALA A 286 6.98 -14.34 1.17
N ALA A 287 7.75 -15.30 0.65
CA ALA A 287 7.36 -16.11 -0.50
C ALA A 287 6.14 -16.99 -0.24
N VAL A 288 6.04 -17.60 0.96
CA VAL A 288 4.86 -18.38 1.37
C VAL A 288 3.62 -17.51 1.46
N LEU A 289 3.74 -16.32 2.05
CA LEU A 289 2.63 -15.40 2.32
C LEU A 289 2.26 -14.55 1.08
N SER A 290 3.10 -14.56 0.04
CA SER A 290 3.01 -13.68 -1.13
C SER A 290 1.70 -13.82 -1.92
N GLY A 291 1.18 -15.05 -2.02
CA GLY A 291 -0.09 -15.34 -2.66
C GLY A 291 -1.28 -14.71 -1.94
N GLY A 292 -1.28 -14.70 -0.59
CA GLY A 292 -2.35 -14.17 0.26
C GLY A 292 -2.30 -12.65 0.51
N ARG A 293 -1.16 -12.00 0.19
CA ARG A 293 -0.96 -10.56 0.46
C ARG A 293 -1.08 -9.66 -0.75
N ALA A 294 -0.64 -10.13 -1.90
CA ALA A 294 -0.55 -9.31 -3.11
C ALA A 294 -0.96 -10.04 -4.38
N GLY A 295 -1.14 -11.37 -4.31
CA GLY A 295 -1.20 -12.20 -5.51
C GLY A 295 0.11 -12.15 -6.33
N ILE A 296 1.22 -11.63 -5.79
CA ILE A 296 2.49 -11.53 -6.53
C ILE A 296 3.45 -12.50 -5.91
N ARG A 297 3.89 -13.52 -6.66
CA ARG A 297 4.95 -14.42 -6.18
C ARG A 297 6.26 -13.66 -6.03
N LEU A 298 6.97 -13.90 -4.93
CA LEU A 298 8.27 -13.26 -4.70
C LEU A 298 9.27 -13.52 -5.83
N SER A 299 9.24 -14.70 -6.47
CA SER A 299 10.09 -15.02 -7.63
C SER A 299 9.73 -14.27 -8.91
N ALA A 300 8.54 -13.66 -8.97
CA ALA A 300 8.06 -12.92 -10.13
C ALA A 300 8.24 -11.40 -10.00
N VAL A 301 8.78 -10.89 -8.89
CA VAL A 301 8.96 -9.44 -8.68
C VAL A 301 9.88 -8.80 -9.73
N GLY A 302 10.82 -9.56 -10.30
CA GLY A 302 11.69 -9.10 -11.39
C GLY A 302 10.95 -8.87 -12.72
N GLU A 303 9.73 -9.42 -12.86
CA GLU A 303 8.87 -9.25 -14.04
C GLU A 303 7.97 -8.01 -13.93
N VAL A 304 8.07 -7.24 -12.85
CA VAL A 304 7.28 -6.03 -12.61
C VAL A 304 7.86 -4.89 -13.44
N GLY A 305 7.07 -4.36 -14.37
CA GLY A 305 7.45 -3.21 -15.19
C GLY A 305 7.09 -1.87 -14.54
N ALA A 306 5.94 -1.80 -13.88
CA ALA A 306 5.44 -0.58 -13.25
C ALA A 306 4.50 -0.89 -12.07
N VAL A 307 4.44 0.02 -11.09
CA VAL A 307 3.41 0.01 -10.04
C VAL A 307 2.80 1.41 -9.95
N ALA A 308 1.48 1.49 -10.04
CA ALA A 308 0.71 2.72 -9.90
C ALA A 308 -0.23 2.62 -8.70
N VAL A 309 -0.50 3.76 -8.07
CA VAL A 309 -1.43 3.83 -6.93
C VAL A 309 -2.52 4.85 -7.23
N SER A 310 -3.78 4.41 -7.18
CA SER A 310 -4.96 5.28 -7.39
C SER A 310 -6.07 4.89 -6.43
N GLY A 311 -6.58 5.86 -5.68
CA GLY A 311 -7.56 5.62 -4.61
C GLY A 311 -7.05 4.59 -3.60
N GLU A 312 -7.79 3.49 -3.44
CA GLU A 312 -7.42 2.36 -2.56
C GLU A 312 -6.82 1.17 -3.32
N ALA A 313 -6.55 1.33 -4.63
CA ALA A 313 -6.01 0.29 -5.48
C ALA A 313 -4.52 0.50 -5.76
N VAL A 314 -3.77 -0.61 -5.69
CA VAL A 314 -2.39 -0.70 -6.20
C VAL A 314 -2.42 -1.50 -7.49
N THR A 315 -2.09 -0.88 -8.62
CA THR A 315 -1.99 -1.56 -9.91
C THR A 315 -0.54 -1.94 -10.19
N VAL A 316 -0.29 -3.23 -10.40
CA VAL A 316 1.03 -3.78 -10.71
C VAL A 316 1.02 -4.34 -12.14
N VAL A 317 1.84 -3.74 -12.99
CA VAL A 317 2.05 -4.20 -14.36
C VAL A 317 3.17 -5.23 -14.38
N LEU A 318 2.85 -6.45 -14.82
CA LEU A 318 3.69 -7.63 -14.83
C LEU A 318 3.84 -8.19 -16.25
N ALA A 319 4.89 -8.97 -16.52
CA ALA A 319 4.97 -9.76 -17.74
C ALA A 319 3.78 -10.75 -17.83
N PRO A 320 3.22 -11.02 -19.03
CA PRO A 320 2.06 -11.91 -19.21
C PRO A 320 2.22 -13.30 -18.57
N ASN A 321 3.41 -13.88 -18.65
CA ASN A 321 3.69 -15.18 -18.07
C ASN A 321 3.63 -15.17 -16.53
N ALA A 322 4.05 -14.08 -15.89
CA ALA A 322 4.01 -13.94 -14.43
C ALA A 322 2.57 -13.88 -13.90
N VAL A 323 1.68 -13.18 -14.61
CA VAL A 323 0.24 -13.14 -14.29
C VAL A 323 -0.38 -14.52 -14.47
N ALA A 324 -0.12 -15.20 -15.59
CA ALA A 324 -0.67 -16.54 -15.85
C ALA A 324 -0.21 -17.59 -14.82
N MET A 325 1.06 -17.52 -14.38
CA MET A 325 1.59 -18.41 -13.34
C MET A 325 0.95 -18.16 -11.98
N THR A 326 0.63 -16.91 -11.66
CA THR A 326 -0.11 -16.53 -10.46
C THR A 326 -1.52 -17.12 -10.48
N VAL A 327 -2.24 -16.96 -11.59
CA VAL A 327 -3.60 -17.49 -11.75
C VAL A 327 -3.64 -19.01 -11.60
N ARG A 328 -2.66 -19.72 -12.22
CA ARG A 328 -2.55 -21.19 -12.12
C ARG A 328 -2.23 -21.68 -10.71
N ALA A 329 -1.39 -20.95 -9.98
CA ALA A 329 -0.95 -21.30 -8.63
C ALA A 329 -2.07 -21.30 -7.59
N MET A 330 -3.06 -20.42 -7.78
CA MET A 330 -4.10 -20.18 -6.78
C MET A 330 -5.33 -21.05 -6.94
N GLY A 331 -5.33 -22.01 -7.87
CA GLY A 331 -6.40 -23.02 -7.98
C GLY A 331 -7.81 -22.43 -8.06
N GLY A 332 -7.99 -21.30 -8.75
CA GLY A 332 -9.31 -20.63 -8.86
C GLY A 332 -9.70 -19.70 -7.70
N ALA A 333 -8.83 -19.49 -6.70
CA ALA A 333 -9.05 -18.52 -5.62
C ALA A 333 -8.68 -17.06 -5.97
N ALA A 334 -8.23 -16.80 -7.20
CA ALA A 334 -8.22 -15.45 -7.75
C ALA A 334 -9.67 -15.09 -8.10
N ALA A 335 -10.20 -14.00 -7.54
CA ALA A 335 -11.43 -13.42 -8.04
C ALA A 335 -11.24 -13.19 -9.54
N ALA A 336 -12.00 -13.92 -10.34
CA ALA A 336 -12.00 -13.82 -11.78
C ALA A 336 -12.35 -12.37 -12.20
N PRO A 337 -11.96 -11.96 -13.42
CA PRO A 337 -11.92 -10.57 -13.85
C PRO A 337 -13.19 -9.77 -13.58
N VAL A 338 -13.00 -8.48 -13.29
CA VAL A 338 -14.05 -7.47 -13.45
C VAL A 338 -14.32 -7.33 -14.96
N ASP A 339 -15.57 -7.60 -15.33
CA ASP A 339 -16.23 -7.33 -16.60
C ASP A 339 -15.83 -8.14 -17.85
N ALA A 340 -16.40 -9.35 -17.97
CA ALA A 340 -16.84 -9.90 -19.27
C ALA A 340 -17.83 -11.08 -19.12
N GLU A 341 -17.68 -11.86 -18.05
CA GLU A 341 -18.59 -12.93 -17.63
C GLU A 341 -19.12 -12.56 -16.24
N GLY A 342 -20.33 -12.93 -15.88
CA GLY A 342 -21.01 -12.44 -14.68
C GLY A 342 -20.29 -12.62 -13.35
N HIS A 343 -20.81 -11.98 -12.31
CA HIS A 343 -20.34 -12.20 -10.94
C HIS A 343 -21.20 -13.25 -10.25
N ASP A 344 -20.58 -13.99 -9.34
CA ASP A 344 -21.29 -14.84 -8.38
C ASP A 344 -22.10 -13.95 -7.42
N HIS A 345 -23.40 -13.99 -7.60
CA HIS A 345 -24.40 -13.25 -6.86
C HIS A 345 -25.06 -14.19 -5.86
N HIS A 346 -25.02 -13.82 -4.58
CA HIS A 346 -25.76 -14.54 -3.55
C HIS A 346 -27.24 -14.18 -3.66
N ILE A 347 -28.08 -15.15 -4.00
CA ILE A 347 -29.53 -14.98 -4.16
C ILE A 347 -30.12 -14.41 -2.85
N ALA A 348 -29.84 -15.08 -1.72
CA ALA A 348 -30.04 -14.57 -0.38
C ALA A 348 -28.73 -13.98 0.17
N THR A 349 -28.72 -12.71 0.60
CA THR A 349 -27.47 -12.02 0.98
C THR A 349 -26.87 -12.54 2.29
N ASN A 350 -25.56 -12.79 2.29
CA ASN A 350 -24.72 -13.13 3.46
C ASN A 350 -24.00 -11.92 4.11
N LYS A 351 -24.16 -10.71 3.54
CA LYS A 351 -23.38 -9.51 3.94
C LYS A 351 -24.15 -8.53 4.81
N TRP A 352 -25.46 -8.75 5.03
CA TRP A 352 -26.36 -7.76 5.63
C TRP A 352 -26.82 -8.16 7.04
N TRP A 353 -25.89 -8.63 7.88
CA TRP A 353 -26.21 -9.05 9.27
C TRP A 353 -26.66 -7.90 10.17
N LYS A 354 -26.10 -6.70 9.96
CA LYS A 354 -26.32 -5.53 10.83
C LYS A 354 -26.86 -4.30 10.08
N SER A 355 -27.05 -4.40 8.77
CA SER A 355 -27.47 -3.29 7.92
C SER A 355 -28.97 -3.02 8.07
N THR A 356 -29.35 -1.78 8.41
CA THR A 356 -30.76 -1.33 8.44
C THR A 356 -31.21 -0.68 7.13
N ASN A 357 -30.32 -0.56 6.14
CA ASN A 357 -30.67 -0.04 4.81
C ASN A 357 -31.68 -0.97 4.12
N ASN A 358 -32.48 -0.43 3.20
CA ASN A 358 -33.47 -1.20 2.42
C ASN A 358 -34.34 -2.16 3.26
N ALA A 359 -34.71 -1.75 4.49
CA ALA A 359 -35.45 -2.54 5.48
C ALA A 359 -34.75 -3.82 6.01
N GLY A 360 -33.43 -3.87 5.97
CA GLY A 360 -32.65 -4.92 6.63
C GLY A 360 -32.69 -4.84 8.17
N PRO A 361 -32.03 -5.77 8.89
CA PRO A 361 -31.06 -6.73 8.36
C PRO A 361 -31.74 -7.93 7.71
N TRP A 362 -31.42 -8.15 6.43
CA TRP A 362 -31.99 -9.24 5.61
C TRP A 362 -31.34 -10.59 5.88
N SER A 363 -30.06 -10.53 6.13
CA SER A 363 -29.19 -11.69 6.24
C SER A 363 -29.70 -12.60 7.39
N PRO A 364 -29.99 -12.12 8.64
CA PRO A 364 -30.49 -12.97 9.73
C PRO A 364 -31.82 -13.65 9.41
N GLN A 365 -32.66 -12.96 8.64
CA GLN A 365 -33.95 -13.50 8.20
C GLN A 365 -33.74 -14.63 7.19
N PHE A 366 -32.81 -14.48 6.24
CA PHE A 366 -32.42 -15.55 5.34
C PHE A 366 -31.78 -16.73 6.08
N GLN A 367 -30.90 -16.48 7.04
CA GLN A 367 -30.26 -17.55 7.82
C GLN A 367 -31.31 -18.41 8.55
N THR A 368 -32.38 -17.80 9.07
CA THR A 368 -33.50 -18.53 9.71
C THR A 368 -34.15 -19.53 8.75
N ILE A 369 -34.22 -19.23 7.46
CA ILE A 369 -34.75 -20.14 6.44
C ILE A 369 -33.73 -21.25 6.13
N PHE A 370 -32.46 -20.90 5.99
CA PHE A 370 -31.37 -21.85 5.67
C PHE A 370 -31.09 -22.84 6.81
N ASP A 371 -31.25 -22.41 8.07
CA ASP A 371 -31.10 -23.26 9.24
C ASP A 371 -32.10 -24.42 9.26
N LYS A 372 -33.34 -24.21 8.78
CA LYS A 372 -34.35 -25.29 8.63
C LYS A 372 -33.86 -26.43 7.72
N ALA A 373 -33.02 -26.09 6.75
CA ALA A 373 -32.44 -27.01 5.77
C ALA A 373 -31.03 -27.50 6.16
N GLY A 374 -30.49 -27.07 7.31
CA GLY A 374 -29.10 -27.30 7.69
C GLY A 374 -28.11 -26.78 6.65
N MET A 375 -28.42 -25.65 6.00
CA MET A 375 -27.59 -25.00 4.97
C MET A 375 -27.02 -23.69 5.53
N THR A 376 -25.98 -23.16 4.90
CA THR A 376 -25.42 -21.83 5.23
C THR A 376 -25.70 -20.85 4.09
N LEU A 377 -25.66 -19.54 4.34
CA LEU A 377 -25.80 -18.57 3.25
C LEU A 377 -24.66 -18.61 2.23
N ASP A 378 -23.55 -19.28 2.55
CA ASP A 378 -22.43 -19.52 1.62
C ASP A 378 -22.59 -20.83 0.83
N ASP A 379 -23.71 -21.55 1.00
CA ASP A 379 -23.97 -22.78 0.26
C ASP A 379 -23.98 -22.53 -1.26
N PRO A 380 -23.33 -23.39 -2.07
CA PRO A 380 -23.30 -23.24 -3.53
C PRO A 380 -24.67 -23.10 -4.18
N ALA A 381 -25.73 -23.68 -3.61
CA ALA A 381 -27.09 -23.54 -4.11
C ALA A 381 -27.60 -22.09 -4.04
N ASN A 382 -27.05 -21.27 -3.14
CA ASN A 382 -27.40 -19.86 -2.98
C ASN A 382 -26.63 -18.92 -3.92
N ILE A 383 -25.74 -19.45 -4.75
CA ILE A 383 -24.87 -18.65 -5.63
C ILE A 383 -25.34 -18.80 -7.07
N VAL A 384 -25.55 -17.67 -7.75
CA VAL A 384 -25.89 -17.63 -9.17
C VAL A 384 -24.97 -16.66 -9.90
N HIS A 385 -24.52 -17.06 -11.08
CA HIS A 385 -23.69 -16.23 -11.93
C HIS A 385 -24.54 -15.23 -12.74
N VAL A 386 -24.28 -13.92 -12.61
CA VAL A 386 -25.10 -12.87 -13.24
C VAL A 386 -24.24 -11.86 -14.00
N LYS A 387 -24.44 -11.79 -15.32
CA LYS A 387 -23.76 -10.81 -16.19
C LYS A 387 -24.25 -9.39 -15.89
N GLY A 388 -23.31 -8.47 -15.60
CA GLY A 388 -23.62 -7.07 -15.33
C GLY A 388 -24.25 -6.81 -13.96
N HIS A 389 -24.00 -7.69 -12.98
CA HIS A 389 -24.41 -7.52 -11.58
C HIS A 389 -23.89 -6.19 -11.01
N LYS A 390 -24.77 -5.44 -10.34
CA LYS A 390 -24.46 -4.18 -9.65
C LYS A 390 -25.09 -4.21 -8.27
N GLY A 391 -24.26 -4.35 -7.23
CA GLY A 391 -24.69 -4.14 -5.85
C GLY A 391 -24.58 -2.67 -5.42
N PRO A 392 -25.26 -2.26 -4.32
CA PRO A 392 -26.21 -3.00 -3.49
C PRO A 392 -27.65 -3.02 -4.05
N HIS A 393 -28.39 -4.10 -3.78
CA HIS A 393 -29.72 -4.35 -4.36
C HIS A 393 -30.84 -3.61 -3.61
N PRO A 394 -31.92 -3.23 -4.32
CA PRO A 394 -33.05 -2.53 -3.71
C PRO A 394 -33.83 -3.44 -2.76
N LYS A 395 -34.56 -2.83 -1.80
CA LYS A 395 -35.48 -3.51 -0.87
C LYS A 395 -36.39 -4.54 -1.56
N GLN A 396 -36.94 -4.17 -2.71
CA GLN A 396 -37.85 -5.00 -3.50
C GLN A 396 -37.22 -6.33 -3.95
N TYR A 397 -35.92 -6.35 -4.19
CA TYR A 397 -35.21 -7.59 -4.52
C TYR A 397 -35.20 -8.53 -3.32
N HIS A 398 -34.80 -8.02 -2.16
CA HIS A 398 -34.71 -8.81 -0.94
C HIS A 398 -36.07 -9.32 -0.46
N GLU A 399 -37.12 -8.50 -0.53
CA GLU A 399 -38.49 -8.92 -0.22
C GLU A 399 -38.97 -10.05 -1.14
N ALA A 400 -38.72 -9.93 -2.44
CA ALA A 400 -39.14 -10.94 -3.41
C ALA A 400 -38.42 -12.28 -3.23
N VAL A 401 -37.12 -12.26 -2.91
CA VAL A 401 -36.36 -13.47 -2.59
C VAL A 401 -36.82 -14.06 -1.26
N PHE A 402 -36.95 -13.23 -0.21
CA PHE A 402 -37.34 -13.68 1.12
C PHE A 402 -38.70 -14.36 1.12
N GLN A 403 -39.71 -13.74 0.49
CA GLN A 403 -41.05 -14.32 0.39
C GLN A 403 -41.01 -15.70 -0.28
N ARG A 404 -40.32 -15.82 -1.42
CA ARG A 404 -40.27 -17.08 -2.17
C ARG A 404 -39.56 -18.20 -1.42
N LEU A 405 -38.45 -17.89 -0.75
CA LEU A 405 -37.73 -18.88 0.05
C LEU A 405 -38.52 -19.28 1.30
N SER A 406 -39.24 -18.33 1.91
CA SER A 406 -40.13 -18.59 3.04
C SER A 406 -41.28 -19.51 2.63
N ASP A 407 -41.99 -19.18 1.55
CA ASP A 407 -43.11 -19.97 1.02
C ASP A 407 -42.68 -21.39 0.64
N ALA A 408 -41.53 -21.52 -0.02
CA ALA A 408 -41.00 -22.83 -0.43
C ALA A 408 -40.64 -23.72 0.76
N THR A 409 -40.33 -23.13 1.92
CA THR A 409 -39.91 -23.87 3.13
C THR A 409 -40.96 -23.87 4.25
N GLU A 410 -42.17 -23.36 4.00
CA GLU A 410 -43.22 -23.25 5.03
C GLU A 410 -43.77 -24.63 5.44
N GLY A 411 -44.00 -25.52 4.47
CA GLY A 411 -44.65 -26.82 4.69
C GLY A 411 -43.72 -28.00 4.97
N CYS A 412 -42.39 -27.81 4.95
CA CYS A 412 -41.43 -28.90 5.15
C CYS A 412 -41.42 -29.36 6.63
N ARG A 413 -41.35 -30.67 6.87
CA ARG A 413 -41.42 -31.25 8.23
C ARG A 413 -40.11 -31.88 8.69
N THR A 414 -39.18 -32.13 7.79
CA THR A 414 -37.84 -32.66 8.10
C THR A 414 -36.76 -31.79 7.45
N MET A 415 -35.56 -31.79 8.03
CA MET A 415 -34.42 -31.02 7.50
C MET A 415 -34.12 -31.37 6.03
N GLN A 416 -34.24 -32.65 5.66
CA GLN A 416 -34.05 -33.09 4.28
C GLN A 416 -35.12 -32.54 3.34
N GLN A 417 -36.41 -32.56 3.74
CA GLN A 417 -37.49 -31.96 2.95
C GLN A 417 -37.29 -30.44 2.79
N CYS A 418 -36.84 -29.76 3.84
CA CYS A 418 -36.54 -28.33 3.78
C CYS A 418 -35.37 -28.03 2.84
N ARG A 419 -34.32 -28.87 2.86
CA ARG A 419 -33.15 -28.75 1.97
C ARG A 419 -33.51 -28.99 0.51
N GLU A 420 -34.33 -29.99 0.22
CA GLU A 420 -34.82 -30.26 -1.14
C GLU A 420 -35.67 -29.11 -1.67
N ALA A 421 -36.61 -28.61 -0.86
CA ALA A 421 -37.48 -27.49 -1.24
C ALA A 421 -36.70 -26.17 -1.40
N LEU A 422 -35.79 -25.87 -0.48
CA LEU A 422 -34.96 -24.67 -0.52
C LEU A 422 -34.02 -24.67 -1.73
N THR A 423 -33.31 -25.77 -1.97
CA THR A 423 -32.41 -25.92 -3.14
C THR A 423 -33.18 -25.80 -4.45
N ALA A 424 -34.37 -26.40 -4.54
CA ALA A 424 -35.21 -26.31 -5.73
C ALA A 424 -35.64 -24.86 -6.02
N GLU A 425 -36.03 -24.11 -4.98
CA GLU A 425 -36.46 -22.71 -5.15
C GLU A 425 -35.29 -21.77 -5.45
N LEU A 426 -34.14 -21.96 -4.80
CA LEU A 426 -32.91 -21.26 -5.14
C LEU A 426 -32.52 -21.50 -6.61
N GLY A 427 -32.68 -22.73 -7.12
CA GLY A 427 -32.48 -23.03 -8.54
C GLY A 427 -33.43 -22.27 -9.47
N ARG A 428 -34.72 -22.10 -9.09
CA ARG A 428 -35.69 -21.30 -9.88
C ARG A 428 -35.37 -19.81 -9.84
N LEU A 429 -35.02 -19.29 -8.66
CA LEU A 429 -34.60 -17.91 -8.47
C LEU A 429 -33.33 -17.62 -9.28
N GLY A 430 -32.33 -18.50 -9.20
CA GLY A 430 -31.10 -18.41 -9.96
C GLY A 430 -31.36 -18.30 -11.46
N LYS A 431 -32.20 -19.17 -12.04
CA LYS A 431 -32.59 -19.06 -13.46
C LYS A 431 -33.19 -17.71 -13.80
N GLN A 432 -34.09 -17.17 -12.97
CA GLN A 432 -34.70 -15.86 -13.23
C GLN A 432 -33.68 -14.73 -13.13
N ILE A 433 -32.85 -14.74 -12.09
CA ILE A 433 -31.82 -13.72 -11.85
C ILE A 433 -30.75 -13.71 -12.96
N ALA A 434 -30.37 -14.89 -13.47
CA ALA A 434 -29.40 -15.02 -14.55
C ALA A 434 -29.96 -14.69 -15.95
N THR A 435 -31.29 -14.74 -16.13
CA THR A 435 -31.92 -14.50 -17.44
C THR A 435 -32.08 -12.99 -17.69
N PRO A 436 -31.46 -12.42 -18.73
CA PRO A 436 -31.56 -11.00 -19.03
C PRO A 436 -33.02 -10.53 -19.22
N GLY A 437 -33.36 -9.39 -18.62
CA GLY A 437 -34.65 -8.72 -18.81
C GLY A 437 -35.79 -9.21 -17.91
N THR A 438 -35.59 -10.26 -17.11
CA THR A 438 -36.56 -10.62 -16.06
C THR A 438 -36.60 -9.54 -14.98
N ARG A 439 -37.69 -9.48 -14.21
CA ARG A 439 -37.83 -8.52 -13.10
C ARG A 439 -36.68 -8.64 -12.08
N LEU A 440 -36.27 -9.84 -11.71
CA LEU A 440 -35.21 -10.04 -10.72
C LEU A 440 -33.82 -9.73 -11.30
N ASN A 441 -33.57 -10.07 -12.58
CA ASN A 441 -32.33 -9.71 -13.26
C ASN A 441 -32.15 -8.18 -13.30
N LYS A 442 -33.18 -7.45 -13.71
CA LYS A 442 -33.21 -5.98 -13.76
C LYS A 442 -32.86 -5.31 -12.43
N LEU A 443 -33.40 -5.84 -11.33
CA LEU A 443 -33.11 -5.34 -9.98
C LEU A 443 -31.67 -5.60 -9.53
N VAL A 444 -31.02 -6.62 -10.09
CA VAL A 444 -29.65 -7.05 -9.78
C VAL A 444 -28.62 -6.42 -10.72
N THR A 445 -29.01 -6.01 -11.92
CA THR A 445 -28.14 -5.37 -12.93
C THR A 445 -28.32 -3.84 -13.04
N GLY A 446 -29.37 -3.29 -12.43
CA GLY A 446 -29.67 -1.85 -12.45
C GLY A 446 -30.15 -1.35 -13.82
N THR A 447 -30.84 -2.19 -14.58
CA THR A 447 -31.43 -1.94 -15.91
C THR A 447 -32.94 -2.07 -15.83
#